data_AF-K1QCH0-F1
#
_entry.id   AF-K1QCH0-F1
#
_cell.length_a   1.000
_cell.length_b   1.000
_cell.length_c   1.000
_cell.angle_alpha   90.00
_cell.angle_beta   90.00
_cell.angle_gamma   90.00
#
_symmetry.space_group_name_H-M   'P 1'
#
loop_
_entity.id
_entity.type
_entity.pdbx_description
1 polymer ?
#
loop_
_entity_poly.entity_id
_entity_poly.type
_entity_poly.pdbx_seq_one_letter_code
_entity_poly.pdbx_strand_id
1 'polypeptide(L)'
;MKPENERKLWRNWMFLKQELPVPEITDKMIAAGVFTEENKNDINNVKPNTKLMRAEKFLNILLETGDEGYEIFCKILSNDSSGKFEEINEKMDIVEKPKAVSAGREDSCTSPAAAVGSEDQIVKEEPEKNPPPAHSRSTSSVSRTNTNVSSAPDPVVAAESVHAAAAAMANVAAENASVDMKTLETELVRIAPTIAELFQKIVQTTQHSNPSWDELQRVKADNERLRKMNRALIEKLNTFQKQIIQLQLENKKLRDSGVCETESKADLDKKAEELDELKQKLEQQKQQLIEKDEELNEQLQKIRDIEDENERQKVQILKLEVLHDEGVSERTRQQIQIIELRDEKEKQRQKIDHLEDMQRKDEERLERLEARLRLLEQLSPVSNHRNSVYGGNARRRSTRVVSPPRSMPWMSGVVNRSHHANVKFTPPPPRGGKAQEKGWSF
;
A
#
# COMPACT_ATOMS: atom_id res chain seq x y z
N MET A 1 -9.16 0.57 16.63
CA MET A 1 -9.07 -0.89 16.83
C MET A 1 -7.96 -1.15 17.83
N LYS A 2 -8.19 -1.99 18.84
CA LYS A 2 -7.20 -2.43 19.80
C LYS A 2 -6.14 -3.25 19.06
N PRO A 3 -4.85 -3.08 19.37
CA PRO A 3 -3.77 -3.78 18.68
C PRO A 3 -3.88 -5.31 18.74
N GLU A 4 -4.53 -5.85 19.77
CA GLU A 4 -4.76 -7.29 19.93
C GLU A 4 -5.83 -7.82 18.98
N ASN A 5 -6.92 -7.06 18.80
CA ASN A 5 -7.99 -7.42 17.86
C ASN A 5 -7.50 -7.34 16.43
N GLU A 6 -6.73 -6.29 16.11
CA GLU A 6 -6.12 -6.12 14.79
C GLU A 6 -5.16 -7.27 14.48
N ARG A 7 -4.30 -7.66 15.45
CA ARG A 7 -3.43 -8.84 15.31
C ARG A 7 -4.21 -10.15 15.11
N LYS A 8 -5.35 -10.33 15.78
CA LYS A 8 -6.22 -11.50 15.57
C LYS A 8 -6.79 -11.53 14.15
N LEU A 9 -7.25 -10.38 13.65
CA LEU A 9 -7.76 -10.23 12.29
C LEU A 9 -6.68 -10.55 11.25
N TRP A 10 -5.46 -10.02 11.44
CA TRP A 10 -4.31 -10.29 10.56
C TRP A 10 -3.87 -11.75 10.58
N ARG A 11 -3.84 -12.39 11.77
CA ARG A 11 -3.47 -13.81 11.91
C ARG A 11 -4.44 -14.72 11.14
N ASN A 12 -5.72 -14.38 11.13
CA ASN A 12 -6.77 -15.15 10.47
C ASN A 12 -7.20 -14.59 9.11
N TRP A 13 -6.43 -13.64 8.56
CA TRP A 13 -6.79 -12.86 7.38
C TRP A 13 -7.13 -13.73 6.16
N MET A 14 -6.25 -14.69 5.84
CA MET A 14 -6.44 -15.59 4.69
C MET A 14 -7.67 -16.49 4.84
N PHE A 15 -7.95 -16.95 6.06
CA PHE A 15 -9.11 -17.76 6.35
C PHE A 15 -10.40 -16.95 6.20
N LEU A 16 -10.43 -15.74 6.75
CA LEU A 16 -11.56 -14.82 6.59
C LEU A 16 -11.79 -14.47 5.10
N LYS A 17 -10.75 -14.25 4.30
CA LYS A 17 -10.94 -13.99 2.86
C LYS A 17 -11.65 -15.14 2.12
N GLN A 18 -11.42 -16.38 2.54
CA GLN A 18 -11.97 -17.57 1.87
C GLN A 18 -13.39 -17.90 2.35
N GLU A 19 -13.61 -17.88 3.65
CA GLU A 19 -14.86 -18.39 4.24
C GLU A 19 -15.92 -17.33 4.49
N LEU A 20 -15.57 -16.03 4.49
CA LEU A 20 -16.53 -14.98 4.82
C LEU A 20 -17.63 -14.85 3.74
N PRO A 21 -18.92 -15.03 4.09
CA PRO A 21 -20.03 -14.71 3.21
C PRO A 21 -20.29 -13.19 3.22
N VAL A 22 -19.48 -12.47 2.45
CA VAL A 22 -19.44 -10.99 2.38
C VAL A 22 -20.82 -10.35 2.23
N PRO A 23 -21.73 -10.80 1.33
CA PRO A 23 -23.02 -10.13 1.15
C PRO A 23 -23.90 -10.17 2.42
N GLU A 24 -24.01 -11.35 3.04
CA GLU A 24 -24.86 -11.55 4.22
C GLU A 24 -24.33 -10.76 5.43
N ILE A 25 -23.00 -10.74 5.62
CA ILE A 25 -22.42 -10.02 6.76
C ILE A 25 -22.38 -8.50 6.54
N THR A 26 -22.23 -8.04 5.28
CA THR A 26 -22.29 -6.62 4.94
C THR A 26 -23.68 -6.05 5.23
N ASP A 27 -24.74 -6.77 4.85
CA ASP A 27 -26.11 -6.34 5.14
C ASP A 27 -26.39 -6.26 6.65
N LYS A 28 -25.86 -7.21 7.43
CA LYS A 28 -25.98 -7.18 8.90
C LYS A 28 -25.17 -6.04 9.54
N MET A 29 -24.00 -5.70 8.99
CA MET A 29 -23.17 -4.57 9.46
C MET A 29 -23.81 -3.22 9.15
N ILE A 30 -24.55 -3.10 8.03
CA ILE A 30 -25.35 -1.91 7.70
C ILE A 30 -26.55 -1.80 8.62
N ALA A 31 -27.26 -2.91 8.86
CA ALA A 31 -28.38 -2.95 9.80
C ALA A 31 -27.96 -2.55 11.23
N ALA A 32 -26.71 -2.85 11.61
CA ALA A 32 -26.11 -2.44 12.88
C ALA A 32 -25.59 -0.98 12.87
N GLY A 33 -25.70 -0.26 11.75
CA GLY A 33 -25.31 1.15 11.62
C GLY A 33 -23.80 1.40 11.51
N VAL A 34 -23.00 0.35 11.31
CA VAL A 34 -21.52 0.46 11.22
C VAL A 34 -21.07 0.74 9.80
N PHE A 35 -21.73 0.09 8.83
CA PHE A 35 -21.42 0.27 7.41
C PHE A 35 -22.46 1.17 6.74
N THR A 36 -22.01 2.00 5.81
CA THR A 36 -22.89 2.84 4.98
C THR A 36 -23.29 2.09 3.71
N GLU A 37 -24.35 2.54 3.04
CA GLU A 37 -24.74 2.01 1.73
C GLU A 37 -23.67 2.26 0.65
N GLU A 38 -22.82 3.27 0.86
CA GLU A 38 -21.63 3.54 0.05
C GLU A 38 -20.58 2.42 0.23
N ASN A 39 -20.30 1.99 1.46
CA ASN A 39 -19.40 0.87 1.74
C ASN A 39 -19.89 -0.43 1.07
N LYS A 40 -21.21 -0.67 1.06
CA LYS A 40 -21.81 -1.82 0.36
C LYS A 40 -21.55 -1.78 -1.15
N ASN A 41 -21.70 -0.60 -1.75
CA ASN A 41 -21.46 -0.41 -3.18
C ASN A 41 -19.97 -0.59 -3.49
N ASP A 42 -19.08 -0.08 -2.64
CA ASP A 42 -17.64 -0.23 -2.79
C ASP A 42 -17.19 -1.69 -2.68
N ILE A 43 -17.77 -2.45 -1.74
CA ILE A 43 -17.51 -3.88 -1.58
C ILE A 43 -18.05 -4.69 -2.76
N ASN A 44 -19.21 -4.33 -3.31
CA ASN A 44 -19.80 -5.07 -4.44
C ASN A 44 -19.20 -4.72 -5.80
N ASN A 45 -18.67 -3.51 -5.97
CA ASN A 45 -18.11 -3.03 -7.24
C ASN A 45 -16.57 -3.15 -7.35
N VAL A 46 -15.94 -3.94 -6.48
CA VAL A 46 -14.48 -4.19 -6.54
C VAL A 46 -14.10 -4.84 -7.88
N LYS A 47 -12.98 -4.39 -8.48
CA LYS A 47 -12.37 -5.00 -9.67
C LYS A 47 -11.02 -5.62 -9.30
N PRO A 48 -10.78 -6.91 -9.60
CA PRO A 48 -11.71 -7.88 -10.21
C PRO A 48 -12.81 -8.31 -9.23
N ASN A 49 -14.05 -8.49 -9.72
CA ASN A 49 -15.20 -8.88 -8.91
C ASN A 49 -15.15 -10.37 -8.55
N THR A 50 -14.32 -10.70 -7.55
CA THR A 50 -14.15 -12.05 -7.01
C THR A 50 -14.55 -12.09 -5.54
N LYS A 51 -14.96 -13.26 -5.03
CA LYS A 51 -15.31 -13.43 -3.60
C LYS A 51 -14.17 -12.96 -2.69
N LEU A 52 -12.93 -13.30 -3.04
CA LEU A 52 -11.73 -12.95 -2.29
C LEU A 52 -11.49 -11.44 -2.23
N MET A 53 -11.66 -10.73 -3.35
CA MET A 53 -11.47 -9.27 -3.41
C MET A 53 -12.57 -8.51 -2.67
N ARG A 54 -13.81 -9.00 -2.72
CA ARG A 54 -14.90 -8.44 -1.93
C ARG A 54 -14.67 -8.64 -0.44
N ALA A 55 -14.18 -9.81 -0.04
CA ALA A 55 -13.83 -10.10 1.35
C ALA A 55 -12.65 -9.24 1.83
N GLU A 56 -11.64 -9.04 0.97
CA GLU A 56 -10.54 -8.12 1.25
C GLU A 56 -11.02 -6.69 1.49
N LYS A 57 -11.87 -6.18 0.59
CA LYS A 57 -12.39 -4.83 0.71
C LYS A 57 -13.27 -4.67 1.96
N PHE A 58 -14.09 -5.68 2.27
CA PHE A 58 -14.86 -5.75 3.51
C PHE A 58 -13.96 -5.68 4.75
N LEU A 59 -12.91 -6.49 4.81
CA LEU A 59 -12.00 -6.54 5.97
C LEU A 59 -11.20 -5.24 6.12
N ASN A 60 -10.82 -4.59 5.02
CA ASN A 60 -10.17 -3.28 5.05
C ASN A 60 -11.11 -2.19 5.61
N ILE A 61 -12.36 -2.17 5.16
CA ILE A 61 -13.38 -1.25 5.71
C ILE A 61 -13.63 -1.55 7.19
N LEU A 62 -13.63 -2.83 7.59
CA LEU A 62 -13.75 -3.23 8.99
C LEU A 62 -12.59 -2.69 9.84
N LEU A 63 -11.35 -2.74 9.34
CA LEU A 63 -10.19 -2.14 9.99
C LEU A 63 -10.33 -0.61 10.14
N GLU A 64 -10.82 0.06 9.10
CA GLU A 64 -11.06 1.51 9.11
C GLU A 64 -12.14 1.92 10.13
N THR A 65 -13.21 1.13 10.26
CA THR A 65 -14.26 1.36 11.27
C THR A 65 -13.81 1.14 12.72
N GLY A 66 -12.64 0.54 12.93
CA GLY A 66 -12.02 0.47 14.24
C GLY A 66 -12.67 -0.51 15.21
N ASP A 67 -12.63 -0.18 16.51
CA ASP A 67 -13.05 -1.08 17.59
C ASP A 67 -14.55 -1.38 17.58
N GLU A 68 -15.37 -0.36 17.33
CA GLU A 68 -16.83 -0.48 17.30
C GLU A 68 -17.27 -1.42 16.18
N GLY A 69 -16.65 -1.30 15.00
CA GLY A 69 -16.91 -2.19 13.88
C GLY A 69 -16.48 -3.63 14.15
N TYR A 70 -15.31 -3.83 14.77
CA TYR A 70 -14.85 -5.17 15.13
C TYR A 70 -15.71 -5.85 16.20
N GLU A 71 -16.15 -5.12 17.22
CA GLU A 71 -17.04 -5.67 18.26
C GLU A 71 -18.39 -6.06 17.69
N ILE A 72 -18.95 -5.23 16.81
CA ILE A 72 -20.23 -5.50 16.16
C ILE A 72 -20.10 -6.67 15.17
N PHE A 73 -19.00 -6.75 14.44
CA PHE A 73 -18.66 -7.90 13.61
C PHE A 73 -18.60 -9.20 14.44
N CYS A 74 -17.89 -9.20 15.58
CA CYS A 74 -17.84 -10.36 16.48
C CYS A 74 -19.22 -10.71 17.06
N LYS A 75 -20.05 -9.72 17.40
CA LYS A 75 -21.44 -9.92 17.85
C LYS A 75 -22.32 -10.53 16.76
N ILE A 76 -22.16 -10.09 15.51
CA ILE A 76 -22.88 -10.64 14.35
C ILE A 76 -22.47 -12.10 14.10
N LEU A 77 -21.18 -12.41 14.22
CA LEU A 77 -20.68 -13.78 14.12
C LEU A 77 -21.17 -14.67 15.26
N SER A 78 -21.28 -14.13 16.48
CA SER A 78 -21.72 -14.87 17.68
C SER A 78 -23.22 -15.06 17.78
N ASN A 79 -24.01 -14.12 17.28
CA ASN A 79 -25.49 -14.15 17.35
C ASN A 79 -26.13 -14.87 16.17
N ASP A 80 -25.35 -15.43 15.25
CA ASP A 80 -25.92 -16.11 14.10
C ASP A 80 -26.41 -17.52 14.47
N SER A 81 -27.71 -17.68 14.53
CA SER A 81 -28.39 -18.94 14.84
C SER A 81 -28.34 -19.97 13.70
N SER A 82 -27.71 -19.64 12.57
CA SER A 82 -27.70 -20.48 11.37
C SER A 82 -26.50 -21.44 11.28
N GLY A 83 -25.55 -21.36 12.22
CA GLY A 83 -24.32 -22.17 12.22
C GLY A 83 -23.33 -21.85 11.09
N LYS A 84 -23.71 -20.98 10.14
CA LYS A 84 -22.89 -20.61 8.97
C LYS A 84 -21.59 -19.88 9.35
N PHE A 85 -21.55 -19.24 10.51
CA PHE A 85 -20.36 -18.52 10.99
C PHE A 85 -19.65 -19.25 12.14
N GLU A 86 -20.06 -20.48 12.48
CA GLU A 86 -19.53 -21.24 13.62
C GLU A 86 -18.03 -21.53 13.45
N GLU A 87 -17.60 -21.92 12.25
CA GLU A 87 -16.18 -22.16 11.93
C GLU A 87 -15.35 -20.86 11.99
N ILE A 88 -15.97 -19.72 11.66
CA ILE A 88 -15.34 -18.40 11.76
C ILE A 88 -15.22 -17.96 13.22
N ASN A 89 -16.24 -18.24 14.02
CA ASN A 89 -16.30 -17.90 15.43
C ASN A 89 -15.28 -18.71 16.26
N GLU A 90 -15.11 -20.00 15.92
CA GLU A 90 -14.15 -20.91 16.56
C GLU A 90 -12.70 -20.53 16.23
N LYS A 91 -12.38 -20.23 14.96
CA LYS A 91 -11.01 -19.83 14.56
C LYS A 91 -10.61 -18.42 15.00
N MET A 92 -11.58 -17.53 15.22
CA MET A 92 -11.33 -16.18 15.72
C MET A 92 -11.21 -16.11 17.25
N ASP A 93 -11.35 -17.24 17.97
CA ASP A 93 -11.38 -17.32 19.43
C ASP A 93 -12.37 -16.31 20.05
N ILE A 94 -13.54 -16.11 19.42
CA ILE A 94 -14.53 -15.11 19.86
C ILE A 94 -15.39 -15.66 21.00
N VAL A 95 -15.45 -16.99 21.17
CA VAL A 95 -16.18 -17.63 22.28
C VAL A 95 -15.24 -17.88 23.46
N GLU A 96 -15.20 -16.95 24.41
CA GLU A 96 -14.97 -17.34 25.81
C GLU A 96 -16.20 -18.14 26.25
N LYS A 97 -16.07 -19.47 26.28
CA LYS A 97 -17.05 -20.32 26.99
C LYS A 97 -17.16 -19.81 28.42
N PRO A 98 -18.35 -19.46 28.93
CA PRO A 98 -18.50 -19.10 30.32
C PRO A 98 -18.09 -20.30 31.18
N LYS A 99 -17.13 -20.05 32.05
CA LYS A 99 -16.61 -20.93 33.08
C LYS A 99 -17.76 -21.44 33.96
N ALA A 100 -18.24 -22.65 33.70
CA ALA A 100 -19.13 -23.38 34.60
C ALA A 100 -18.30 -24.33 35.47
N VAL A 101 -18.23 -23.97 36.74
CA VAL A 101 -17.90 -24.84 37.87
C VAL A 101 -19.02 -25.87 38.07
N SER A 102 -18.68 -27.01 38.69
CA SER A 102 -19.52 -28.12 39.20
C SER A 102 -19.70 -29.29 38.21
N ALA A 103 -19.12 -30.47 38.47
CA ALA A 103 -19.44 -31.49 39.47
C ALA A 103 -20.39 -32.56 38.91
N GLY A 104 -20.11 -33.82 39.24
CA GLY A 104 -21.14 -34.86 39.35
C GLY A 104 -21.52 -35.62 38.08
N ARG A 105 -20.86 -36.77 37.91
CA ARG A 105 -21.46 -38.12 37.89
C ARG A 105 -22.97 -38.25 37.57
N GLU A 106 -23.26 -39.24 36.71
CA GLU A 106 -24.48 -40.05 36.56
C GLU A 106 -25.37 -39.83 35.32
N ASP A 107 -25.29 -40.83 34.44
CA ASP A 107 -26.37 -41.64 33.87
C ASP A 107 -27.44 -41.09 32.90
N SER A 108 -27.51 -41.85 31.80
CA SER A 108 -28.69 -42.40 31.14
C SER A 108 -29.21 -41.74 29.84
N CYS A 109 -29.11 -42.57 28.80
CA CYS A 109 -29.98 -42.75 27.64
C CYS A 109 -31.25 -41.89 27.57
N THR A 110 -31.50 -41.25 26.43
CA THR A 110 -32.47 -41.70 25.41
C THR A 110 -32.60 -40.66 24.28
N SER A 111 -32.39 -41.08 23.04
CA SER A 111 -33.16 -40.57 21.88
C SER A 111 -34.48 -41.38 21.80
N PRO A 112 -35.44 -41.18 20.87
CA PRO A 112 -35.45 -40.34 19.66
C PRO A 112 -36.85 -39.72 19.28
N ALA A 113 -36.96 -39.26 18.01
CA ALA A 113 -38.19 -39.10 17.17
C ALA A 113 -39.01 -37.81 17.33
N ALA A 114 -39.78 -37.28 16.36
CA ALA A 114 -39.91 -37.38 14.89
C ALA A 114 -41.03 -36.37 14.48
N ALA A 115 -41.25 -36.19 13.17
CA ALA A 115 -42.51 -35.79 12.48
C ALA A 115 -42.74 -34.30 12.14
N VAL A 116 -42.85 -33.95 10.83
CA VAL A 116 -44.09 -33.71 10.01
C VAL A 116 -44.50 -32.22 10.08
N GLY A 117 -44.91 -31.45 9.06
CA GLY A 117 -45.29 -31.62 7.65
C GLY A 117 -46.23 -30.44 7.25
N SER A 118 -46.33 -30.11 5.95
CA SER A 118 -47.42 -29.31 5.29
C SER A 118 -47.47 -27.78 5.55
N GLU A 119 -47.94 -26.85 4.69
CA GLU A 119 -48.60 -26.84 3.37
C GLU A 119 -48.62 -25.39 2.79
N ASP A 120 -49.08 -25.27 1.53
CA ASP A 120 -49.16 -24.12 0.59
C ASP A 120 -49.85 -22.81 1.03
N GLN A 121 -49.52 -21.69 0.35
CA GLN A 121 -50.53 -20.87 -0.37
C GLN A 121 -49.96 -19.85 -1.38
N ILE A 122 -50.64 -19.81 -2.54
CA ILE A 122 -50.51 -18.92 -3.70
C ILE A 122 -51.58 -17.82 -3.60
N VAL A 123 -51.30 -16.55 -3.92
CA VAL A 123 -52.18 -15.64 -4.71
C VAL A 123 -51.35 -14.55 -5.43
N LYS A 124 -51.71 -14.31 -6.69
CA LYS A 124 -51.21 -13.35 -7.70
C LYS A 124 -51.70 -11.90 -7.49
N GLU A 125 -50.99 -10.91 -8.03
CA GLU A 125 -51.47 -10.06 -9.16
C GLU A 125 -50.41 -9.04 -9.63
N GLU A 126 -50.34 -8.89 -10.96
CA GLU A 126 -49.61 -7.92 -11.81
C GLU A 126 -50.70 -7.02 -12.49
N PRO A 127 -50.45 -6.08 -13.44
CA PRO A 127 -49.25 -5.32 -13.87
C PRO A 127 -49.56 -3.82 -14.24
N GLU A 128 -48.56 -3.05 -14.72
CA GLU A 128 -48.58 -2.14 -15.92
C GLU A 128 -47.34 -1.21 -15.96
N LYS A 129 -46.37 -1.38 -16.89
CA LYS A 129 -46.20 -0.76 -18.23
C LYS A 129 -45.89 0.77 -18.29
N ASN A 130 -44.59 1.11 -18.40
CA ASN A 130 -43.86 1.90 -19.46
C ASN A 130 -44.58 3.03 -20.26
N PRO A 131 -43.87 3.96 -20.98
CA PRO A 131 -42.55 4.63 -20.81
C PRO A 131 -42.60 6.18 -21.22
N PRO A 132 -41.48 6.90 -21.54
CA PRO A 132 -41.34 8.39 -21.57
C PRO A 132 -41.55 9.02 -22.98
N PRO A 133 -41.37 10.36 -23.28
CA PRO A 133 -40.05 11.04 -23.43
C PRO A 133 -40.01 12.60 -23.26
N ALA A 134 -38.77 13.14 -23.32
CA ALA A 134 -38.25 14.46 -23.73
C ALA A 134 -39.14 15.72 -23.90
N HIS A 135 -38.64 16.90 -23.45
CA HIS A 135 -38.29 18.06 -24.30
C HIS A 135 -37.74 19.27 -23.52
N SER A 136 -36.90 20.03 -24.23
CA SER A 136 -36.15 21.23 -23.90
C SER A 136 -36.99 22.45 -23.47
N ARG A 137 -36.42 23.38 -22.68
CA ARG A 137 -36.72 24.82 -22.82
C ARG A 137 -35.66 25.75 -22.21
N SER A 138 -35.28 26.75 -23.00
CA SER A 138 -34.43 27.90 -22.67
C SER A 138 -35.14 28.97 -21.85
N THR A 139 -34.38 29.73 -21.04
CA THR A 139 -34.67 31.11 -20.59
C THR A 139 -33.32 31.81 -20.34
N SER A 140 -32.87 32.72 -21.20
CA SER A 140 -33.10 34.18 -21.16
C SER A 140 -32.44 34.92 -19.98
N SER A 141 -31.51 35.84 -20.28
CA SER A 141 -31.53 37.19 -19.70
C SER A 141 -30.56 38.13 -20.42
N VAL A 142 -31.12 39.27 -20.81
CA VAL A 142 -30.54 40.43 -21.46
C VAL A 142 -29.85 41.33 -20.41
N SER A 143 -28.76 42.01 -20.78
CA SER A 143 -28.52 43.40 -20.35
C SER A 143 -27.53 44.12 -21.28
N ARG A 144 -27.92 45.34 -21.65
CA ARG A 144 -27.27 46.32 -22.52
C ARG A 144 -26.33 47.21 -21.70
N THR A 145 -25.28 47.75 -22.32
CA THR A 145 -24.94 49.19 -22.24
C THR A 145 -24.07 49.62 -23.42
N ASN A 146 -24.47 50.76 -24.00
CA ASN A 146 -23.84 51.54 -25.07
C ASN A 146 -22.51 52.18 -24.65
N THR A 147 -21.64 52.45 -25.63
CA THR A 147 -21.10 53.80 -25.90
C THR A 147 -20.63 53.89 -27.35
N ASN A 148 -20.96 55.01 -27.99
CA ASN A 148 -20.79 55.36 -29.40
C ASN A 148 -19.86 56.57 -29.49
N VAL A 149 -18.96 56.63 -30.48
CA VAL A 149 -18.40 57.88 -31.04
C VAL A 149 -17.82 57.60 -32.43
N SER A 150 -18.40 58.21 -33.46
CA SER A 150 -17.72 58.49 -34.73
C SER A 150 -18.39 59.66 -35.47
N SER A 151 -17.57 60.50 -36.05
CA SER A 151 -17.80 61.89 -36.47
C SER A 151 -18.22 62.01 -37.94
N ALA A 152 -19.01 63.03 -38.29
CA ALA A 152 -19.32 63.44 -39.66
C ALA A 152 -19.13 64.97 -39.82
N PRO A 153 -18.77 65.50 -41.02
CA PRO A 153 -18.77 66.94 -41.29
C PRO A 153 -19.93 67.44 -42.20
N ASP A 154 -20.19 68.75 -42.08
CA ASP A 154 -21.32 69.61 -42.55
C ASP A 154 -21.49 69.89 -44.06
N PRO A 155 -22.68 70.40 -44.47
CA PRO A 155 -22.89 71.16 -45.71
C PRO A 155 -23.57 72.54 -45.48
N VAL A 156 -22.81 73.65 -45.46
CA VAL A 156 -23.35 75.03 -45.49
C VAL A 156 -22.44 75.96 -46.31
N VAL A 157 -22.57 75.98 -47.65
CA VAL A 157 -21.98 77.05 -48.51
C VAL A 157 -22.83 77.40 -49.75
N ALA A 158 -23.91 76.68 -50.06
CA ALA A 158 -24.66 76.91 -51.31
C ALA A 158 -25.80 77.94 -51.25
N ALA A 159 -26.12 78.52 -50.09
CA ALA A 159 -27.32 79.36 -49.92
C ALA A 159 -27.08 80.88 -49.94
N GLU A 160 -25.84 81.37 -49.88
CA GLU A 160 -25.55 82.81 -49.75
C GLU A 160 -25.36 83.55 -51.10
N SER A 161 -25.20 82.84 -52.22
CA SER A 161 -24.91 83.47 -53.52
C SER A 161 -26.14 83.99 -54.28
N VAL A 162 -27.36 83.57 -53.90
CA VAL A 162 -28.60 83.92 -54.62
C VAL A 162 -29.25 85.22 -54.08
N HIS A 163 -28.97 85.62 -52.84
CA HIS A 163 -29.57 86.81 -52.22
C HIS A 163 -28.85 88.13 -52.57
N ALA A 164 -27.58 88.10 -52.97
CA ALA A 164 -26.79 89.30 -53.26
C ALA A 164 -27.09 89.94 -54.63
N ALA A 165 -27.57 89.16 -55.61
CA ALA A 165 -27.84 89.66 -56.97
C ALA A 165 -29.16 90.44 -57.08
N ALA A 166 -30.16 90.14 -56.24
CA ALA A 166 -31.47 90.79 -56.27
C ALA A 166 -31.44 92.22 -55.68
N ALA A 167 -30.54 92.49 -54.72
CA ALA A 167 -30.44 93.80 -54.07
C ALA A 167 -29.76 94.87 -54.95
N ALA A 168 -28.93 94.47 -55.92
CA ALA A 168 -28.19 95.41 -56.77
C ALA A 168 -29.04 96.03 -57.89
N MET A 169 -30.18 95.42 -58.27
CA MET A 169 -31.05 95.94 -59.34
C MET A 169 -32.11 96.94 -58.87
N ALA A 170 -32.38 97.04 -57.56
CA ALA A 170 -33.43 97.90 -57.03
C ALA A 170 -33.03 99.38 -56.88
N ASN A 171 -31.73 99.70 -56.93
CA ASN A 171 -31.21 101.03 -56.56
C ASN A 171 -30.84 101.96 -57.73
N VAL A 172 -31.20 101.63 -58.98
CA VAL A 172 -30.76 102.41 -60.17
C VAL A 172 -31.90 103.22 -60.83
N ALA A 173 -33.14 103.13 -60.36
CA ALA A 173 -34.31 103.62 -61.12
C ALA A 173 -35.07 104.82 -60.51
N ALA A 174 -34.46 105.63 -59.63
CA ALA A 174 -35.20 106.66 -58.88
C ALA A 174 -34.78 108.11 -59.08
N GLU A 175 -33.78 108.43 -59.91
CA GLU A 175 -33.39 109.83 -60.14
C GLU A 175 -33.06 110.06 -61.62
N ASN A 176 -34.05 110.52 -62.39
CA ASN A 176 -33.95 111.71 -63.24
C ASN A 176 -35.13 111.84 -64.24
N ALA A 177 -35.63 113.08 -64.29
CA ALA A 177 -36.31 113.74 -65.39
C ALA A 177 -37.77 113.32 -65.70
N SER A 178 -38.67 114.26 -65.39
CA SER A 178 -39.97 114.45 -66.03
C SER A 178 -39.85 114.29 -67.55
N VAL A 179 -40.21 113.11 -68.03
CA VAL A 179 -40.16 112.80 -69.46
C VAL A 179 -41.38 113.43 -70.12
N ASP A 180 -41.15 114.34 -71.06
CA ASP A 180 -42.18 114.90 -71.93
C ASP A 180 -42.87 113.75 -72.68
N MET A 181 -44.13 113.47 -72.30
CA MET A 181 -44.90 112.31 -72.76
C MET A 181 -45.00 112.24 -74.28
N LYS A 182 -45.01 113.38 -74.97
CA LYS A 182 -45.05 113.40 -76.45
C LYS A 182 -43.72 112.97 -77.05
N THR A 183 -42.61 113.40 -76.48
CA THR A 183 -41.26 113.02 -76.93
C THR A 183 -41.00 111.54 -76.64
N LEU A 184 -41.48 111.06 -75.50
CA LEU A 184 -41.46 109.63 -75.14
C LEU A 184 -42.33 108.80 -76.08
N GLU A 185 -43.54 109.26 -76.43
CA GLU A 185 -44.40 108.59 -77.42
C GLU A 185 -43.72 108.54 -78.80
N THR A 186 -43.09 109.63 -79.25
CA THR A 186 -42.38 109.63 -80.54
C THR A 186 -41.16 108.72 -80.54
N GLU A 187 -40.42 108.64 -79.43
CA GLU A 187 -39.29 107.72 -79.29
C GLU A 187 -39.74 106.26 -79.12
N LEU A 188 -40.85 106.00 -78.41
CA LEU A 188 -41.49 104.68 -78.34
C LEU A 188 -41.95 104.20 -79.71
N VAL A 189 -42.57 105.08 -80.51
CA VAL A 189 -42.97 104.75 -81.88
C VAL A 189 -41.75 104.55 -82.78
N ARG A 190 -40.65 105.27 -82.56
CA ARG A 190 -39.40 105.12 -83.31
C ARG A 190 -38.64 103.84 -82.95
N ILE A 191 -38.66 103.43 -81.68
CA ILE A 191 -37.97 102.24 -81.16
C ILE A 191 -38.85 100.98 -81.27
N ALA A 192 -40.17 101.12 -81.41
CA ALA A 192 -41.08 99.98 -81.57
C ALA A 192 -40.72 99.05 -82.74
N PRO A 193 -40.29 99.52 -83.93
CA PRO A 193 -39.83 98.65 -85.01
C PRO A 193 -38.54 97.89 -84.66
N THR A 194 -37.58 98.50 -83.95
CA THR A 194 -36.33 97.83 -83.55
C THR A 194 -36.56 96.85 -82.40
N ILE A 195 -37.47 97.16 -81.47
CA ILE A 195 -37.94 96.21 -80.46
C ILE A 195 -38.68 95.06 -81.14
N ALA A 196 -39.55 95.33 -82.12
CA ALA A 196 -40.24 94.30 -82.89
C ALA A 196 -39.26 93.41 -83.67
N GLU A 197 -38.22 93.98 -84.30
CA GLU A 197 -37.15 93.22 -84.96
C GLU A 197 -36.32 92.41 -83.96
N LEU A 198 -36.07 92.91 -82.75
CA LEU A 198 -35.39 92.16 -81.70
C LEU A 198 -36.25 91.01 -81.17
N PHE A 199 -37.54 91.24 -80.92
CA PHE A 199 -38.48 90.17 -80.57
C PHE A 199 -38.63 89.17 -81.71
N GLN A 200 -38.61 89.61 -82.96
CA GLN A 200 -38.69 88.73 -84.12
C GLN A 200 -37.38 87.94 -84.31
N LYS A 201 -36.21 88.53 -84.03
CA LYS A 201 -34.93 87.81 -83.97
C LYS A 201 -34.87 86.83 -82.80
N ILE A 202 -35.37 87.20 -81.62
CA ILE A 202 -35.47 86.30 -80.45
C ILE A 202 -36.44 85.16 -80.75
N VAL A 203 -37.57 85.44 -81.40
CA VAL A 203 -38.52 84.41 -81.85
C VAL A 203 -37.89 83.53 -82.91
N GLN A 204 -37.09 84.05 -83.85
CA GLN A 204 -36.37 83.24 -84.84
C GLN A 204 -35.25 82.40 -84.21
N THR A 205 -34.56 82.88 -83.17
CA THR A 205 -33.54 82.09 -82.47
C THR A 205 -34.12 81.08 -81.48
N THR A 206 -35.31 81.34 -80.93
CA THR A 206 -36.02 80.41 -80.02
C THR A 206 -36.92 79.42 -80.75
N GLN A 207 -37.42 79.74 -81.95
CA GLN A 207 -38.16 78.78 -82.79
C GLN A 207 -37.25 77.74 -83.46
N HIS A 208 -35.95 78.00 -83.56
CA HIS A 208 -34.97 77.03 -84.09
C HIS A 208 -34.32 76.13 -83.03
N SER A 209 -34.85 76.09 -81.81
CA SER A 209 -34.45 75.09 -80.83
C SER A 209 -35.62 74.55 -80.02
N ASN A 210 -36.77 74.35 -80.67
CA ASN A 210 -37.58 73.20 -80.29
C ASN A 210 -36.71 71.98 -80.61
N PRO A 211 -36.21 71.23 -79.59
CA PRO A 211 -35.48 70.00 -79.88
C PRO A 211 -36.40 69.19 -80.79
N SER A 212 -35.85 68.72 -81.91
CA SER A 212 -36.59 67.84 -82.80
C SER A 212 -37.26 66.78 -81.94
N TRP A 213 -38.51 66.43 -82.21
CA TRP A 213 -39.21 65.42 -81.44
C TRP A 213 -38.40 64.11 -81.34
N ASP A 214 -37.58 63.83 -82.36
CA ASP A 214 -36.59 62.74 -82.38
C ASP A 214 -35.44 62.94 -81.38
N GLU A 215 -34.97 64.17 -81.18
CA GLU A 215 -33.93 64.52 -80.22
C GLU A 215 -34.43 64.41 -78.77
N LEU A 216 -35.67 64.86 -78.53
CA LEU A 216 -36.33 64.68 -77.22
C LEU A 216 -36.55 63.19 -76.90
N GLN A 217 -36.93 62.39 -77.90
CA GLN A 217 -37.04 60.93 -77.76
C GLN A 217 -35.68 60.27 -77.51
N ARG A 218 -34.61 60.70 -78.19
CA ARG A 218 -33.25 60.22 -77.91
C ARG A 218 -32.81 60.53 -76.49
N VAL A 219 -32.98 61.78 -76.04
CA VAL A 219 -32.62 62.18 -74.67
C VAL A 219 -33.42 61.39 -73.64
N LYS A 220 -34.71 61.13 -73.89
CA LYS A 220 -35.54 60.28 -73.03
C LYS A 220 -35.06 58.83 -72.99
N ALA A 221 -34.71 58.25 -74.14
CA ALA A 221 -34.16 56.90 -74.25
C ALA A 221 -32.79 56.78 -73.55
N ASP A 222 -31.92 57.79 -73.70
CA ASP A 222 -30.62 57.83 -73.03
C ASP A 222 -30.76 58.03 -71.53
N ASN A 223 -31.71 58.85 -71.07
CA ASN A 223 -32.00 59.00 -69.63
C ASN A 223 -32.52 57.68 -69.04
N GLU A 224 -33.39 56.96 -69.76
CA GLU A 224 -33.87 55.64 -69.34
C GLU A 224 -32.74 54.60 -69.30
N ARG A 225 -31.81 54.64 -70.27
CA ARG A 225 -30.59 53.82 -70.29
C ARG A 225 -29.69 54.14 -69.10
N LEU A 226 -29.48 55.41 -68.79
CA LEU A 226 -28.70 55.84 -67.61
C LEU A 226 -29.36 55.39 -66.32
N ARG A 227 -30.69 55.48 -66.19
CA ARG A 227 -31.43 54.96 -65.03
C ARG A 227 -31.28 53.44 -64.88
N LYS A 228 -31.33 52.68 -65.98
CA LYS A 228 -31.06 51.23 -65.96
C LYS A 228 -29.63 50.92 -65.54
N MET A 229 -28.65 51.63 -66.08
CA MET A 229 -27.24 51.47 -65.73
C MET A 229 -27.00 51.84 -64.26
N ASN A 230 -27.61 52.91 -63.76
CA ASN A 230 -27.49 53.34 -62.37
C ASN A 230 -28.14 52.31 -61.43
N ARG A 231 -29.32 51.76 -61.78
CA ARG A 231 -29.92 50.62 -61.07
C ARG A 231 -28.98 49.40 -61.02
N ALA A 232 -28.38 49.02 -62.15
CA ALA A 232 -27.44 47.91 -62.20
C ALA A 232 -26.15 48.16 -61.39
N LEU A 233 -25.66 49.41 -61.33
CA LEU A 233 -24.52 49.78 -60.49
C LEU A 233 -24.86 49.73 -59.00
N ILE A 234 -26.07 50.19 -58.62
CA ILE A 234 -26.56 50.09 -57.25
C ILE A 234 -26.70 48.62 -56.83
N GLU A 235 -27.24 47.76 -57.70
CA GLU A 235 -27.32 46.31 -57.44
C GLU A 235 -25.92 45.70 -57.26
N LYS A 236 -24.97 46.04 -58.14
CA LYS A 236 -23.57 45.60 -58.00
C LYS A 236 -22.93 46.09 -56.70
N LEU A 237 -23.14 47.35 -56.33
CA LEU A 237 -22.65 47.92 -55.07
C LEU A 237 -23.25 47.15 -53.89
N ASN A 238 -24.54 46.84 -53.93
CA ASN A 238 -25.23 46.11 -52.87
C ASN A 238 -24.73 44.65 -52.79
N THR A 239 -24.41 44.02 -53.93
CA THR A 239 -23.75 42.70 -53.92
C THR A 239 -22.34 42.75 -53.34
N PHE A 240 -21.55 43.79 -53.64
CA PHE A 240 -20.23 43.95 -53.03
C PHE A 240 -20.32 44.22 -51.53
N GLN A 241 -21.28 45.03 -51.09
CA GLN A 241 -21.54 45.26 -49.67
C GLN A 241 -21.89 43.96 -48.95
N LYS A 242 -22.74 43.11 -49.53
CA LYS A 242 -23.05 41.78 -49.00
C LYS A 242 -21.81 40.88 -48.93
N GLN A 243 -20.98 40.86 -49.96
CA GLN A 243 -19.72 40.09 -49.96
C GLN A 243 -18.74 40.58 -48.89
N ILE A 244 -18.61 41.90 -48.71
CA ILE A 244 -17.75 42.48 -47.68
C ILE A 244 -18.24 42.05 -46.28
N ILE A 245 -19.55 42.12 -46.03
CA ILE A 245 -20.13 41.66 -44.76
C ILE A 245 -19.88 40.16 -44.55
N GLN A 246 -20.06 39.35 -45.59
CA GLN A 246 -19.79 37.91 -45.54
C GLN A 246 -18.34 37.63 -45.14
N LEU A 247 -17.38 38.29 -45.78
CA LEU A 247 -15.94 38.13 -45.50
C LEU A 247 -15.56 38.64 -44.11
N GLN A 248 -16.20 39.70 -43.62
CA GLN A 248 -15.99 40.20 -42.26
C GLN A 248 -16.48 39.19 -41.21
N LEU A 249 -17.64 38.56 -41.44
CA LEU A 249 -18.17 37.51 -40.57
C LEU A 249 -17.30 36.25 -40.60
N GLU A 250 -16.82 35.85 -41.78
CA GLU A 250 -15.91 34.72 -41.92
C GLU A 250 -14.57 34.96 -41.22
N ASN A 251 -13.96 36.13 -41.39
CA ASN A 251 -12.74 36.51 -40.68
C ASN A 251 -12.94 36.55 -39.16
N LYS A 252 -14.09 37.05 -38.69
CA LYS A 252 -14.41 37.03 -37.26
C LYS A 252 -14.50 35.59 -36.75
N LYS A 253 -15.18 34.71 -37.48
CA LYS A 253 -15.30 33.30 -37.12
C LYS A 253 -13.95 32.59 -37.06
N LEU A 254 -13.06 32.84 -38.02
CA LEU A 254 -11.70 32.29 -38.04
C LEU A 254 -10.85 32.75 -36.86
N ARG A 255 -10.99 34.01 -36.44
CA ARG A 255 -10.32 34.52 -35.23
C ARG A 255 -10.85 33.86 -33.97
N ASP A 256 -12.18 33.75 -33.84
CA ASP A 256 -12.81 33.13 -32.67
C ASP A 256 -12.45 31.63 -32.56
N SER A 257 -12.41 30.89 -33.68
CA SER A 257 -11.98 29.49 -33.69
C SER A 257 -10.48 29.32 -33.39
N GLY A 258 -9.62 30.21 -33.91
CA GLY A 258 -8.18 30.15 -33.64
C GLY A 258 -7.84 30.36 -32.16
N VAL A 259 -8.56 31.25 -31.46
CA VAL A 259 -8.39 31.44 -30.00
C VAL A 259 -8.81 30.18 -29.24
N CYS A 260 -9.95 29.58 -29.58
CA CYS A 260 -10.45 28.37 -28.93
C CYS A 260 -9.50 27.17 -29.13
N GLU A 261 -8.91 27.02 -30.33
CA GLU A 261 -7.91 25.98 -30.59
C GLU A 261 -6.62 26.18 -29.77
N THR A 262 -6.18 27.43 -29.57
CA THR A 262 -4.99 27.70 -28.74
C THR A 262 -5.22 27.41 -27.26
N GLU A 263 -6.40 27.72 -26.73
CA GLU A 263 -6.78 27.36 -25.36
C GLU A 263 -6.87 25.83 -25.20
N SER A 264 -7.51 25.14 -26.15
CA SER A 264 -7.58 23.67 -26.13
C SER A 264 -6.20 23.02 -26.24
N LYS A 265 -5.26 23.59 -27.00
CA LYS A 265 -3.89 23.10 -27.09
C LYS A 265 -3.14 23.29 -25.77
N ALA A 266 -3.26 24.46 -25.14
CA ALA A 266 -2.63 24.73 -23.85
C ALA A 266 -3.13 23.78 -22.75
N ASP A 267 -4.41 23.42 -22.76
CA ASP A 267 -4.96 22.43 -21.81
C ASP A 267 -4.50 21.00 -22.10
N LEU A 268 -4.29 20.65 -23.38
CA LEU A 268 -3.68 19.36 -23.75
C LEU A 268 -2.21 19.29 -23.33
N ASP A 269 -1.45 20.37 -23.50
CA ASP A 269 -0.05 20.46 -23.09
C ASP A 269 0.07 20.33 -21.55
N LYS A 270 -0.79 20.99 -20.76
CA LYS A 270 -0.86 20.79 -19.30
C LYS A 270 -1.15 19.35 -18.90
N LYS A 271 -2.11 18.70 -19.57
CA LYS A 271 -2.42 17.29 -19.30
C LYS A 271 -1.28 16.35 -19.67
N ALA A 272 -0.49 16.69 -20.71
CA ALA A 272 0.69 15.95 -21.07
C ALA A 272 1.78 16.08 -19.99
N GLU A 273 1.99 17.28 -19.46
CA GLU A 273 2.90 17.53 -18.33
C GLU A 273 2.46 16.75 -17.08
N GLU A 274 1.17 16.81 -16.70
CA GLU A 274 0.61 16.04 -15.59
C GLU A 274 0.81 14.53 -15.76
N LEU A 275 0.61 14.02 -16.98
CA LEU A 275 0.84 12.60 -17.29
C LEU A 275 2.31 12.21 -17.16
N ASP A 276 3.23 13.07 -17.57
CA ASP A 276 4.66 12.80 -17.46
C ASP A 276 5.14 12.88 -16.00
N GLU A 277 4.60 13.80 -15.19
CA GLU A 277 4.81 13.81 -13.74
C GLU A 277 4.30 12.52 -13.08
N LEU A 278 3.11 12.05 -13.47
CA LEU A 278 2.55 10.80 -12.94
C LEU A 278 3.39 9.59 -13.36
N LYS A 279 3.88 9.53 -14.60
CA LYS A 279 4.82 8.49 -15.03
C LYS A 279 6.11 8.53 -14.22
N GLN A 280 6.66 9.72 -13.97
CA GLN A 280 7.88 9.87 -13.18
C GLN A 280 7.68 9.40 -11.74
N LYS A 281 6.56 9.77 -11.11
CA LYS A 281 6.19 9.28 -9.77
C LYS A 281 6.00 7.76 -9.75
N LEU A 282 5.38 7.19 -10.77
CA LEU A 282 5.20 5.74 -10.88
C LEU A 282 6.53 5.00 -11.04
N GLU A 283 7.47 5.52 -11.84
CA GLU A 283 8.80 4.93 -11.97
C GLU A 283 9.61 5.07 -10.68
N GLN A 284 9.49 6.19 -9.96
CA GLN A 284 10.10 6.35 -8.63
C GLN A 284 9.54 5.33 -7.62
N GLN A 285 8.22 5.14 -7.57
CA GLN A 285 7.60 4.14 -6.69
C GLN A 285 8.04 2.72 -7.05
N LYS A 286 8.15 2.42 -8.34
CA LYS A 286 8.66 1.12 -8.82
C LYS A 286 10.12 0.90 -8.40
N GLN A 287 10.97 1.92 -8.51
CA GLN A 287 12.36 1.83 -8.07
C GLN A 287 12.46 1.63 -6.54
N GLN A 288 11.66 2.35 -5.76
CA GLN A 288 11.58 2.17 -4.31
C GLN A 288 11.11 0.76 -3.92
N LEU A 289 10.16 0.18 -4.67
CA LEU A 289 9.74 -1.20 -4.47
C LEU A 289 10.87 -2.19 -4.76
N ILE A 290 11.61 -1.99 -5.85
CA ILE A 290 12.76 -2.84 -6.18
C ILE A 290 13.83 -2.77 -5.09
N GLU A 291 14.18 -1.58 -4.61
CA GLU A 291 15.14 -1.40 -3.51
C GLU A 291 14.67 -2.07 -2.21
N LYS A 292 13.36 -2.00 -1.92
CA LYS A 292 12.77 -2.67 -0.75
C LYS A 292 12.75 -4.18 -0.89
N ASP A 293 12.52 -4.70 -2.09
CA ASP A 293 12.60 -6.13 -2.38
C ASP A 293 14.05 -6.65 -2.28
N GLU A 294 15.03 -5.86 -2.72
CA GLU A 294 16.46 -6.16 -2.54
C GLU A 294 16.84 -6.16 -1.05
N GLU A 295 16.43 -5.15 -0.28
CA GLU A 295 16.65 -5.08 1.17
C GLU A 295 16.01 -6.27 1.90
N LEU A 296 14.78 -6.64 1.51
CA LEU A 296 14.09 -7.82 2.05
C LEU A 296 14.86 -9.11 1.73
N ASN A 297 15.36 -9.26 0.49
CA ASN A 297 16.16 -10.42 0.09
C ASN A 297 17.47 -10.52 0.88
N GLU A 298 18.14 -9.40 1.16
CA GLU A 298 19.31 -9.38 2.04
C GLU A 298 18.99 -9.80 3.47
N GLN A 299 17.86 -9.34 4.01
CA GLN A 299 17.41 -9.74 5.35
C GLN A 299 17.08 -11.23 5.41
N LEU A 300 16.39 -11.77 4.40
CA LEU A 300 16.12 -13.20 4.28
C LEU A 300 17.40 -14.01 4.18
N GLN A 301 18.43 -13.51 3.48
CA GLN A 301 19.73 -14.16 3.44
C GLN A 301 20.40 -14.19 4.81
N LYS A 302 20.39 -13.06 5.55
CA LYS A 302 20.92 -13.00 6.92
C LYS A 302 20.21 -13.96 7.85
N ILE A 303 18.89 -14.12 7.71
CA ILE A 303 18.11 -15.09 8.50
C ILE A 303 18.57 -16.51 8.19
N ARG A 304 18.73 -16.88 6.91
CA ARG A 304 19.24 -18.20 6.53
C ARG A 304 20.63 -18.49 7.10
N ASP A 305 21.54 -17.50 7.06
CA ASP A 305 22.88 -17.66 7.62
C ASP A 305 22.83 -17.87 9.16
N ILE A 306 21.90 -17.20 9.86
CA ILE A 306 21.65 -17.40 11.30
C ILE A 306 21.05 -18.78 11.58
N GLU A 307 20.13 -19.25 10.74
CA GLU A 307 19.53 -20.58 10.86
C GLU A 307 20.59 -21.67 10.71
N ASP A 308 21.45 -21.57 9.69
CA ASP A 308 22.56 -22.49 9.46
C ASP A 308 23.55 -22.52 10.64
N GLU A 309 23.87 -21.35 11.21
CA GLU A 309 24.75 -21.26 12.38
C GLU A 309 24.08 -21.85 13.63
N ASN A 310 22.78 -21.60 13.84
CA ASN A 310 22.02 -22.22 14.93
C ASN A 310 21.98 -23.75 14.81
N GLU A 311 21.86 -24.29 13.60
CA GLU A 311 21.93 -25.74 13.38
C GLU A 311 23.31 -26.31 13.74
N ARG A 312 24.39 -25.63 13.35
CA ARG A 312 25.76 -26.02 13.74
C ARG A 312 25.93 -26.01 15.26
N GLN A 313 25.42 -24.97 15.92
CA GLN A 313 25.46 -24.86 17.38
C GLN A 313 24.64 -25.95 18.07
N LYS A 314 23.44 -26.29 17.57
CA LYS A 314 22.64 -27.42 18.08
C LYS A 314 23.41 -28.73 18.00
N VAL A 315 24.07 -29.01 16.87
CA VAL A 315 24.90 -30.22 16.71
C VAL A 315 26.06 -30.22 17.72
N GLN A 316 26.70 -29.06 17.93
CA GLN A 316 27.78 -28.94 18.91
C GLN A 316 27.29 -29.15 20.34
N ILE A 317 26.12 -28.63 20.70
CA ILE A 317 25.50 -28.82 22.02
C ILE A 317 25.18 -30.31 22.22
N LEU A 318 24.52 -30.96 21.26
CA LEU A 318 24.23 -32.40 21.33
C LEU A 318 25.51 -33.23 21.55
N LYS A 319 26.60 -32.86 20.87
CA LYS A 319 27.90 -33.53 21.08
C LYS A 319 28.43 -33.34 22.50
N LEU A 320 28.28 -32.15 23.07
CA LEU A 320 28.69 -31.86 24.45
C LEU A 320 27.81 -32.57 25.47
N GLU A 321 26.51 -32.69 25.21
CA GLU A 321 25.57 -33.45 26.05
C GLU A 321 25.96 -34.93 26.10
N VAL A 322 26.26 -35.55 24.95
CA VAL A 322 26.75 -36.94 24.91
C VAL A 322 28.03 -37.11 25.73
N LEU A 323 29.02 -36.21 25.57
CA LEU A 323 30.26 -36.27 26.35
C LEU A 323 30.02 -36.07 27.86
N HIS A 324 29.05 -35.21 28.22
CA HIS A 324 28.66 -35.01 29.60
C HIS A 324 28.03 -36.28 30.19
N ASP A 325 27.11 -36.92 29.47
CA ASP A 325 26.44 -38.15 29.90
C ASP A 325 27.40 -39.33 30.01
N GLU A 326 28.35 -39.45 29.09
CA GLU A 326 29.47 -40.40 29.18
C GLU A 326 30.30 -40.14 30.44
N GLY A 327 30.63 -38.88 30.72
CA GLY A 327 31.38 -38.48 31.92
C GLY A 327 30.63 -38.77 33.22
N VAL A 328 29.31 -38.55 33.27
CA VAL A 328 28.45 -38.87 34.41
C VAL A 328 28.35 -40.39 34.60
N SER A 329 28.20 -41.14 33.52
CA SER A 329 28.11 -42.61 33.54
C SER A 329 29.41 -43.23 34.06
N GLU A 330 30.56 -42.76 33.57
CA GLU A 330 31.87 -43.22 34.03
C GLU A 330 32.12 -42.87 35.50
N ARG A 331 31.75 -41.66 35.94
CA ARG A 331 31.81 -41.29 37.37
C ARG A 331 30.94 -42.21 38.23
N THR A 332 29.73 -42.51 37.78
CA THR A 332 28.80 -43.40 38.49
C THR A 332 29.39 -44.81 38.60
N ARG A 333 29.98 -45.32 37.51
CA ARG A 333 30.68 -46.60 37.49
C ARG A 333 31.84 -46.63 38.48
N GLN A 334 32.66 -45.59 38.52
CA GLN A 334 33.75 -45.46 39.48
C GLN A 334 33.24 -45.42 40.93
N GLN A 335 32.13 -44.71 41.17
CA GLN A 335 31.53 -44.65 42.51
C GLN A 335 31.01 -46.02 42.97
N ILE A 336 30.38 -46.79 42.08
CA ILE A 336 29.97 -48.18 42.37
C ILE A 336 31.19 -49.03 42.71
N GLN A 337 32.25 -48.97 41.89
CA GLN A 337 33.48 -49.72 42.15
C GLN A 337 34.13 -49.35 43.49
N ILE A 338 34.12 -48.06 43.87
CA ILE A 338 34.61 -47.61 45.18
C ILE A 338 33.79 -48.21 46.32
N ILE A 339 32.47 -48.31 46.17
CA ILE A 339 31.58 -48.92 47.18
C ILE A 339 31.91 -50.41 47.32
N GLU A 340 32.01 -51.13 46.20
CA GLU A 340 32.36 -52.57 46.19
C GLU A 340 33.71 -52.82 46.88
N LEU A 341 34.73 -52.02 46.56
CA LEU A 341 36.05 -52.13 47.19
C LEU A 341 36.02 -51.80 48.69
N ARG A 342 35.16 -50.87 49.12
CA ARG A 342 34.96 -50.56 50.55
C ARG A 342 34.30 -51.73 51.27
N ASP A 343 33.30 -52.36 50.67
CA ASP A 343 32.61 -53.52 51.22
C ASP A 343 33.56 -54.73 51.33
N GLU A 344 34.39 -54.97 50.32
CA GLU A 344 35.43 -56.00 50.36
C GLU A 344 36.46 -55.72 51.46
N LYS A 345 36.91 -54.46 51.59
CA LYS A 345 37.82 -54.06 52.66
C LYS A 345 37.21 -54.29 54.05
N GLU A 346 35.93 -53.99 54.23
CA GLU A 346 35.25 -54.23 55.52
C GLU A 346 35.10 -55.73 55.81
N LYS A 347 34.77 -56.55 54.81
CA LYS A 347 34.77 -58.02 54.96
C LYS A 347 36.14 -58.55 55.35
N GLN A 348 37.22 -58.05 54.73
CA GLN A 348 38.59 -58.42 55.09
C GLN A 348 38.91 -58.00 56.53
N ARG A 349 38.50 -56.80 56.94
CA ARG A 349 38.67 -56.32 58.32
C ARG A 349 37.96 -57.22 59.33
N GLN A 350 36.69 -57.54 59.11
CA GLN A 350 35.94 -58.48 59.95
C GLN A 350 36.60 -59.86 60.02
N LYS A 351 37.20 -60.32 58.92
CA LYS A 351 37.95 -61.59 58.90
C LYS A 351 39.22 -61.52 59.74
N ILE A 352 39.94 -60.39 59.70
CA ILE A 352 41.12 -60.15 60.54
C ILE A 352 40.71 -60.14 62.01
N ASP A 353 39.70 -59.36 62.38
CA ASP A 353 39.21 -59.27 63.76
C ASP A 353 38.85 -60.67 64.32
N HIS A 354 38.18 -61.50 63.51
CA HIS A 354 37.86 -62.88 63.88
C HIS A 354 39.10 -63.76 64.08
N LEU A 355 40.13 -63.62 63.23
CA LEU A 355 41.38 -64.36 63.37
C LEU A 355 42.18 -63.90 64.59
N GLU A 356 42.20 -62.60 64.88
CA GLU A 356 42.83 -62.05 66.08
C GLU A 356 42.15 -62.56 67.37
N ASP A 357 40.82 -62.65 67.39
CA ASP A 357 40.09 -63.24 68.52
C ASP A 357 40.39 -64.74 68.71
N MET A 358 40.56 -65.48 67.61
CA MET A 358 40.98 -66.87 67.66
C MET A 358 42.42 -67.01 68.18
N GLN A 359 43.33 -66.17 67.70
CA GLN A 359 44.71 -66.11 68.18
C GLN A 359 44.77 -65.80 69.68
N ARG A 360 44.02 -64.80 70.14
CA ARG A 360 43.94 -64.45 71.58
C ARG A 360 43.48 -65.63 72.43
N LYS A 361 42.47 -66.39 71.99
CA LYS A 361 42.01 -67.61 72.69
C LYS A 361 43.06 -68.71 72.71
N ASP A 362 43.78 -68.90 71.60
CA ASP A 362 44.85 -69.88 71.50
C ASP A 362 46.05 -69.48 72.38
N GLU A 363 46.39 -68.19 72.45
CA GLU A 363 47.39 -67.62 73.37
C GLU A 363 47.00 -67.86 74.83
N GLU A 364 45.77 -67.53 75.25
CA GLU A 364 45.30 -67.83 76.60
C GLU A 364 45.33 -69.34 76.92
N ARG A 365 45.02 -70.19 75.94
CA ARG A 365 45.09 -71.64 76.11
C ARG A 365 46.54 -72.09 76.29
N LEU A 366 47.47 -71.53 75.53
CA LEU A 366 48.90 -71.78 75.65
C LEU A 366 49.40 -71.35 77.03
N GLU A 367 49.07 -70.15 77.49
CA GLU A 367 49.43 -69.66 78.83
C GLU A 367 48.93 -70.60 79.94
N ARG A 368 47.69 -71.10 79.85
CA ARG A 368 47.15 -72.09 80.81
C ARG A 368 47.95 -73.40 80.79
N LEU A 369 48.36 -73.86 79.60
CA LEU A 369 49.18 -75.07 79.45
C LEU A 369 50.59 -74.85 80.00
N GLU A 370 51.22 -73.70 79.73
CA GLU A 370 52.52 -73.33 80.29
C GLU A 370 52.48 -73.22 81.82
N ALA A 371 51.44 -72.60 82.39
CA ALA A 371 51.26 -72.52 83.83
C ALA A 371 51.12 -73.91 84.45
N ARG A 372 50.34 -74.81 83.82
CA ARG A 372 50.22 -76.21 84.25
C ARG A 372 51.55 -76.95 84.17
N LEU A 373 52.33 -76.72 83.11
CA LEU A 373 53.66 -77.32 82.94
C LEU A 373 54.63 -76.84 84.02
N ARG A 374 54.66 -75.54 84.33
CA ARG A 374 55.47 -74.98 85.44
C ARG A 374 55.10 -75.60 86.79
N LEU A 375 53.81 -75.83 87.06
CA LEU A 375 53.37 -76.52 88.28
C LEU A 375 53.86 -77.97 88.33
N LEU A 376 53.82 -78.69 87.20
CA LEU A 376 54.36 -80.05 87.11
C LEU A 376 55.87 -80.10 87.28
N GLU A 377 56.60 -79.11 86.75
CA GLU A 377 58.05 -78.98 86.96
C GLU A 377 58.40 -78.70 88.43
N GLN A 378 57.60 -77.87 89.12
CA GLN A 378 57.78 -77.56 90.55
C GLN A 378 57.43 -78.73 91.47
N LEU A 379 56.47 -79.59 91.08
CA LEU A 379 56.09 -80.80 91.82
C LEU A 379 56.99 -82.00 91.52
N SER A 380 57.95 -81.85 90.60
CA SER A 380 58.94 -82.87 90.29
C SER A 380 60.18 -82.70 91.18
N PRO A 381 60.53 -83.66 92.06
CA PRO A 381 61.78 -83.59 92.79
C PRO A 381 62.93 -83.77 91.80
N VAL A 382 63.85 -82.80 91.75
CA VAL A 382 65.13 -82.93 91.04
C VAL A 382 65.91 -84.11 91.64
N SER A 383 65.82 -85.28 91.01
CA SER A 383 66.81 -86.34 91.18
C SER A 383 67.95 -86.07 90.20
N ASN A 384 69.02 -85.48 90.72
CA ASN A 384 70.34 -85.64 90.15
C ASN A 384 70.76 -87.12 90.28
N HIS A 385 71.37 -87.66 89.21
CA HIS A 385 72.03 -88.97 89.05
C HIS A 385 71.20 -90.17 88.55
N ARG A 386 71.27 -90.43 87.24
CA ARG A 386 72.17 -91.49 86.72
C ARG A 386 72.40 -91.37 85.21
N ASN A 387 73.66 -91.08 84.86
CA ASN A 387 74.29 -91.59 83.64
C ASN A 387 74.26 -93.13 83.66
N SER A 388 74.06 -93.77 82.50
CA SER A 388 75.08 -94.63 81.86
C SER A 388 74.48 -95.72 80.94
N VAL A 389 75.12 -95.87 79.77
CA VAL A 389 75.06 -96.99 78.80
C VAL A 389 73.77 -97.07 77.95
N TYR A 390 73.73 -96.62 76.69
CA TYR A 390 74.60 -97.00 75.59
C TYR A 390 75.07 -95.80 74.76
N GLY A 391 76.39 -95.65 74.66
CA GLY A 391 77.04 -94.84 73.64
C GLY A 391 77.21 -95.63 72.34
N GLY A 392 77.24 -94.90 71.23
CA GLY A 392 77.90 -95.32 69.99
C GLY A 392 76.97 -95.73 68.86
N ASN A 393 76.53 -94.77 68.04
CA ASN A 393 77.31 -94.38 66.86
C ASN A 393 76.51 -93.44 65.95
N ALA A 394 77.05 -92.24 65.81
CA ALA A 394 76.67 -91.29 64.80
C ALA A 394 76.93 -91.88 63.40
N ARG A 395 75.87 -92.13 62.64
CA ARG A 395 75.92 -92.09 61.17
C ARG A 395 74.82 -91.17 60.66
N ARG A 396 75.26 -89.92 60.47
CA ARG A 396 74.79 -88.93 59.49
C ARG A 396 73.61 -89.40 58.63
N ARG A 397 72.41 -88.95 58.97
CA ARG A 397 71.36 -88.74 57.97
C ARG A 397 71.21 -87.24 57.78
N SER A 398 71.63 -86.83 56.58
CA SER A 398 71.45 -85.54 55.96
C SER A 398 70.08 -84.95 56.27
N THR A 399 70.02 -84.03 57.24
CA THR A 399 68.91 -83.08 57.35
C THR A 399 69.14 -82.07 56.24
N ARG A 400 68.36 -82.22 55.17
CA ARG A 400 68.20 -81.23 54.13
C ARG A 400 67.82 -79.91 54.82
N VAL A 401 68.77 -79.00 54.92
CA VAL A 401 68.51 -77.59 55.23
C VAL A 401 67.71 -77.07 54.05
N VAL A 402 66.38 -77.09 54.18
CA VAL A 402 65.51 -76.34 53.28
C VAL A 402 65.56 -74.92 53.81
N SER A 403 66.41 -74.10 53.19
CA SER A 403 66.34 -72.66 53.29
C SER A 403 64.88 -72.21 53.13
N PRO A 404 64.38 -71.27 53.93
CA PRO A 404 63.07 -70.68 53.69
C PRO A 404 63.05 -70.13 52.26
N PRO A 405 62.01 -70.39 51.43
CA PRO A 405 61.88 -69.69 50.18
C PRO A 405 61.71 -68.19 50.47
N ARG A 406 62.79 -67.47 50.23
CA ARG A 406 62.89 -66.01 50.27
C ARG A 406 62.27 -65.46 48.99
N SER A 407 60.94 -65.39 48.94
CA SER A 407 60.19 -64.44 48.13
C SER A 407 58.69 -64.62 48.38
N MET A 408 58.08 -63.66 49.08
CA MET A 408 56.64 -63.50 49.07
C MET A 408 56.24 -62.73 47.81
N PRO A 409 55.45 -63.30 46.88
CA PRO A 409 55.11 -62.65 45.61
C PRO A 409 54.16 -61.45 45.74
N TRP A 410 53.60 -61.18 46.92
CA TRP A 410 52.75 -60.01 47.17
C TRP A 410 53.53 -58.75 47.55
N MET A 411 54.85 -58.85 47.76
CA MET A 411 55.73 -57.68 47.98
C MET A 411 56.37 -57.13 46.68
N SER A 412 55.96 -57.62 45.51
CA SER A 412 56.44 -57.14 44.22
C SER A 412 55.26 -56.78 43.31
N GLY A 413 54.64 -55.64 43.58
CA GLY A 413 53.46 -55.20 42.84
C GLY A 413 53.07 -53.75 43.05
N VAL A 414 54.03 -52.84 43.24
CA VAL A 414 53.74 -51.39 43.21
C VAL A 414 54.86 -50.65 42.47
N VAL A 415 55.00 -50.91 41.17
CA VAL A 415 55.46 -49.88 40.21
C VAL A 415 54.83 -50.20 38.85
N ASN A 416 53.51 -50.03 38.74
CA ASN A 416 52.95 -49.75 37.41
C ASN A 416 53.25 -48.29 37.11
N ARG A 417 54.11 -48.10 36.12
CA ARG A 417 54.43 -46.83 35.48
C ARG A 417 53.15 -46.02 35.27
N SER A 418 53.04 -44.94 36.04
CA SER A 418 52.20 -43.81 35.67
C SER A 418 52.74 -43.24 34.35
N HIS A 419 52.16 -43.64 33.23
CA HIS A 419 52.16 -42.81 32.04
C HIS A 419 51.21 -41.64 32.30
N HIS A 420 51.69 -40.67 33.09
CA HIS A 420 51.15 -39.32 33.00
C HIS A 420 51.53 -38.81 31.61
N ALA A 421 50.58 -38.85 30.68
CA ALA A 421 50.63 -37.98 29.52
C ALA A 421 50.66 -36.55 30.06
N ASN A 422 51.80 -35.88 29.92
CA ASN A 422 51.90 -34.43 30.05
C ASN A 422 51.05 -33.81 28.94
N VAL A 423 49.75 -33.64 29.19
CA VAL A 423 48.92 -32.72 28.41
C VAL A 423 49.31 -31.32 28.90
N LYS A 424 50.31 -30.74 28.27
CA LYS A 424 50.54 -29.30 28.35
C LYS A 424 49.30 -28.62 27.77
N PHE A 425 48.45 -28.08 28.63
CA PHE A 425 47.51 -27.03 28.23
C PHE A 425 48.35 -25.80 27.84
N THR A 426 48.71 -25.70 26.57
CA THR A 426 48.98 -24.40 25.97
C THR A 426 47.62 -23.76 25.68
N PRO A 427 47.25 -22.66 26.35
CA PRO A 427 46.07 -21.91 25.94
C PRO A 427 46.26 -21.40 24.51
N PRO A 428 45.21 -21.36 23.67
CA PRO A 428 45.31 -20.69 22.38
C PRO A 428 45.65 -19.20 22.63
N PRO A 429 46.55 -18.59 21.81
CA PRO A 429 46.85 -17.18 21.94
C PRO A 429 45.58 -16.34 21.71
N PRO A 430 45.45 -15.16 22.34
CA PRO A 430 44.33 -14.28 22.09
C PRO A 430 44.34 -13.94 20.60
N ARG A 431 43.26 -14.28 19.89
CA ARG A 431 42.99 -13.66 18.59
C ARG A 431 42.71 -12.19 18.89
N GLY A 432 43.80 -11.42 18.88
CA GLY A 432 43.75 -9.97 18.87
C GLY A 432 42.85 -9.53 17.73
N GLY A 433 41.93 -8.64 18.08
CA GLY A 433 41.32 -7.75 17.11
C GLY A 433 42.43 -7.08 16.30
N LYS A 434 42.34 -7.23 14.99
CA LYS A 434 42.85 -6.23 14.07
C LYS A 434 41.63 -5.60 13.43
N ALA A 435 41.17 -4.54 14.08
CA ALA A 435 40.71 -3.39 13.34
C ALA A 435 41.85 -2.98 12.40
N GLN A 436 41.68 -3.23 11.11
CA GLN A 436 42.27 -2.37 10.11
C GLN A 436 41.12 -1.65 9.44
N GLU A 437 40.88 -0.44 9.95
CA GLU A 437 40.40 0.66 9.15
C GLU A 437 41.20 0.70 7.85
N LYS A 438 40.49 0.54 6.74
CA LYS A 438 40.85 1.17 5.48
C LYS A 438 39.61 1.88 4.96
N GLY A 439 39.59 3.17 5.27
CA GLY A 439 39.23 4.25 4.36
C GLY A 439 37.90 4.13 3.62
N TRP A 440 36.91 4.82 4.17
CA TRP A 440 35.94 5.52 3.34
C TRP A 440 36.05 6.99 3.67
N SER A 441 36.60 7.72 2.71
CA SER A 441 36.37 9.15 2.54
C SER A 441 34.91 9.36 2.14
N PHE A 442 34.18 10.14 2.94
CA PHE A 442 33.26 11.19 2.49
C PHE A 442 33.14 12.22 3.60
#